data_AF-A0A7S2M8I2-F1
#
_entry.id   AF-A0A7S2M8I2-F1
#
_cell.length_a   1.000
_cell.length_b   1.000
_cell.length_c   1.000
_cell.angle_alpha   90.00
_cell.angle_beta   90.00
_cell.angle_gamma   90.00
#
_symmetry.space_group_name_H-M   'P 1'
#
loop_
_entity.id
_entity.type
_entity.pdbx_description
1 polymer ?
#
loop_
_entity_poly.entity_id
_entity_poly.type
_entity_poly.pdbx_seq_one_letter_code
_entity_poly.pdbx_strand_id
1 'polypeptide(L)'
;IFRMMGHPTREDWPDIDKMCPLWKNFEPKSGEQVFPRRVREELKARLPTSAMNWMTPHAIDLIDSLLAHNPEKRWSADKALLAEYFFDNPTFKPASELNMKFGVESAHEWEARKKHKEMMAKKLAARGLPAPGSSSSGRTKS
;
A
#
# COMPACT_ATOMS: atom_id res chain seq x y z
N ILE A 1 -0.50 7.45 8.92
CA ILE A 1 -0.18 8.51 7.95
C ILE A 1 0.67 9.60 8.61
N PHE A 2 0.13 10.40 9.53
CA PHE A 2 0.81 11.59 10.07
C PHE A 2 2.13 11.34 10.83
N ARG A 3 2.28 10.20 11.50
CA ARG A 3 3.55 9.83 12.17
C ARG A 3 4.77 9.82 11.22
N MET A 4 4.55 9.45 9.96
CA MET A 4 5.61 9.35 8.94
C MET A 4 5.59 10.57 7.99
N MET A 5 4.41 10.94 7.51
CA MET A 5 4.27 12.02 6.51
C MET A 5 4.24 13.43 7.12
N GLY A 6 4.19 13.53 8.45
CA GLY A 6 3.86 14.77 9.16
C GLY A 6 2.37 15.10 9.08
N HIS A 7 1.92 16.02 9.92
CA HIS A 7 0.61 16.65 9.73
C HIS A 7 0.70 17.68 8.58
N PRO A 8 -0.30 17.73 7.69
CA PRO A 8 -0.39 18.83 6.74
C PRO A 8 -0.60 20.16 7.47
N THR A 9 -0.05 21.23 6.92
CA THR A 9 -0.21 22.59 7.45
C THR A 9 -0.93 23.46 6.43
N ARG A 10 -1.55 24.56 6.88
CA ARG A 10 -2.27 25.47 5.97
C ARG A 10 -1.31 26.26 5.07
N GLU A 11 -0.04 26.34 5.41
CA GLU A 11 1.00 26.91 4.54
C GLU A 11 1.27 25.99 3.34
N ASP A 12 1.29 24.67 3.54
CA ASP A 12 1.55 23.71 2.47
C ASP A 12 0.28 23.31 1.69
N TRP A 13 -0.85 23.24 2.39
CA TRP A 13 -2.17 22.91 1.84
C TRP A 13 -3.24 23.92 2.31
N PRO A 14 -3.31 25.11 1.71
CA PRO A 14 -4.17 26.21 2.18
C PRO A 14 -5.67 25.90 2.23
N ASP A 15 -6.16 25.08 1.32
CA ASP A 15 -7.58 24.74 1.17
C ASP A 15 -7.95 23.37 1.77
N ILE A 16 -7.11 22.83 2.67
CA ILE A 16 -7.33 21.51 3.30
C ILE A 16 -8.69 21.37 3.97
N ASP A 17 -9.18 22.42 4.64
CA ASP A 17 -10.50 22.39 5.32
C ASP A 17 -11.67 22.24 4.33
N LYS A 18 -11.48 22.67 3.07
CA LYS A 18 -12.46 22.54 1.99
C LYS A 18 -12.32 21.19 1.29
N MET A 19 -11.09 20.78 0.99
CA MET A 19 -10.80 19.56 0.23
C MET A 19 -10.89 18.28 1.08
N CYS A 20 -10.70 18.39 2.39
CA CYS A 20 -10.80 17.30 3.35
C CYS A 20 -11.76 17.70 4.47
N PRO A 21 -13.08 17.53 4.30
CA PRO A 21 -14.08 17.94 5.29
C PRO A 21 -13.88 17.33 6.68
N LEU A 22 -13.26 16.15 6.75
CA LEU A 22 -12.97 15.45 8.00
C LEU A 22 -11.66 15.92 8.66
N TRP A 23 -10.89 16.83 8.05
CA TRP A 23 -9.59 17.28 8.57
C TRP A 23 -9.68 17.81 10.00
N LYS A 24 -10.76 18.50 10.36
CA LYS A 24 -11.02 19.01 11.72
C LYS A 24 -10.99 17.93 12.82
N ASN A 25 -11.25 16.67 12.47
CA ASN A 25 -11.20 15.54 13.42
C ASN A 25 -9.77 15.03 13.64
N PHE A 26 -8.85 15.37 12.74
CA PHE A 26 -7.47 14.89 12.70
C PHE A 26 -6.43 16.00 12.84
N GLU A 27 -6.86 17.26 12.75
CA GLU A 27 -6.03 18.42 13.01
C GLU A 27 -5.54 18.40 14.47
N PRO A 28 -4.22 18.54 14.71
CA PRO A 28 -3.68 18.62 16.06
C PRO A 28 -4.30 19.78 16.84
N LYS A 29 -4.85 19.49 18.01
CA LYS A 29 -5.42 20.52 18.89
C LYS A 29 -4.33 21.22 19.69
N SER A 30 -4.68 22.35 20.30
CA SER A 30 -3.76 23.09 21.17
C SER A 30 -3.18 22.17 22.26
N GLY A 31 -1.85 22.08 22.32
CA GLY A 31 -1.11 21.23 23.26
C GLY A 31 -0.91 19.78 22.81
N GLU A 32 -1.48 19.36 21.68
CA GLU A 32 -1.21 18.06 21.08
C GLU A 32 0.10 18.07 20.26
N GLN A 33 0.71 16.90 20.12
CA GLN A 33 1.94 16.75 19.37
C GLN A 33 1.71 16.93 17.87
N VAL A 34 2.38 17.92 17.28
CA VAL A 34 2.47 18.06 15.82
C VAL A 34 3.62 17.22 15.30
N PHE A 35 3.31 16.16 14.55
CA PHE A 35 4.33 15.36 13.86
C PHE A 35 4.97 16.12 12.68
N PRO A 36 6.30 16.22 12.63
CA PRO A 36 7.00 16.68 11.43
C PRO A 36 7.00 15.59 10.36
N ARG A 37 7.28 15.99 9.11
CA ARG A 37 7.50 15.04 8.02
C ARG A 37 8.80 14.28 8.24
N ARG A 38 8.73 12.94 8.26
CA ARG A 38 9.87 12.04 8.57
C ARG A 38 10.03 10.91 7.54
N VAL A 39 9.50 11.08 6.33
CA VAL A 39 9.50 10.01 5.31
C VAL A 39 10.91 9.51 5.02
N ARG A 40 11.88 10.43 4.92
CA ARG A 40 13.25 10.10 4.53
C ARG A 40 13.94 9.27 5.60
N GLU A 41 13.77 9.67 6.85
CA GLU A 41 14.32 9.00 8.02
C GLU A 41 13.67 7.62 8.20
N GLU A 42 12.34 7.55 8.09
CA GLU A 42 11.60 6.31 8.28
C GLU A 42 11.89 5.28 7.17
N LEU A 43 12.05 5.72 5.91
CA LEU A 43 12.46 4.83 4.82
C LEU A 43 13.87 4.29 5.05
N LYS A 44 14.84 5.15 5.40
CA LYS A 44 16.23 4.71 5.66
C LYS A 44 16.34 3.79 6.87
N ALA A 45 15.58 4.05 7.94
CA ALA A 45 15.70 3.32 9.19
C ALA A 45 14.99 1.95 9.20
N ARG A 46 13.93 1.79 8.40
CA ARG A 46 13.07 0.58 8.45
C ARG A 46 13.33 -0.42 7.35
N LEU A 47 14.03 -0.03 6.29
CA LEU A 47 14.29 -0.94 5.18
C LEU A 47 15.43 -1.89 5.51
N PRO A 48 15.31 -3.17 5.09
CA PRO A 48 16.38 -4.13 5.26
C PRO A 48 17.61 -3.69 4.45
N THR A 49 18.81 -4.04 4.92
CA THR A 49 20.07 -3.71 4.24
C THR A 49 20.08 -4.14 2.77
N SER A 50 19.41 -5.24 2.44
CA SER A 50 19.27 -5.74 1.05
C SER A 50 18.49 -4.79 0.13
N ALA A 51 17.60 -3.96 0.67
CA ALA A 51 16.86 -2.97 -0.09
C ALA A 51 17.63 -1.64 -0.23
N MET A 52 18.70 -1.44 0.54
CA MET A 52 19.43 -0.16 0.59
C MET A 52 20.10 0.17 -0.76
N ASN A 53 20.48 -0.84 -1.54
CA ASN A 53 21.04 -0.64 -2.88
C ASN A 53 20.03 -0.02 -3.88
N TRP A 54 18.73 -0.20 -3.65
CA TRP A 54 17.66 0.33 -4.51
C TRP A 54 16.99 1.58 -3.91
N MET A 55 17.24 1.86 -2.62
CA MET A 55 16.71 3.03 -1.93
C MET A 55 17.71 4.19 -2.01
N THR A 56 17.97 4.65 -3.24
CA THR A 56 18.84 5.80 -3.51
C THR A 56 18.20 7.10 -3.03
N PRO A 57 18.95 8.22 -2.91
CA PRO A 57 18.37 9.53 -2.66
C PRO A 57 17.25 9.90 -3.65
N HIS A 58 17.44 9.60 -4.94
CA HIS A 58 16.42 9.85 -5.96
C HIS A 58 15.18 8.97 -5.80
N ALA A 59 15.35 7.72 -5.35
CA ALA A 59 14.22 6.84 -5.00
C ALA A 59 13.37 7.46 -3.88
N ILE A 60 14.05 7.98 -2.86
CA ILE A 60 13.41 8.65 -1.72
C ILE A 60 12.70 9.92 -2.19
N ASP A 61 13.31 10.73 -3.06
CA ASP A 61 12.69 11.94 -3.63
C ASP A 61 11.41 11.63 -4.41
N LEU A 62 11.44 10.58 -5.23
CA LEU A 62 10.27 10.11 -5.98
C LEU A 62 9.14 9.68 -5.03
N ILE A 63 9.44 8.84 -4.04
CA ILE A 63 8.45 8.38 -3.05
C ILE A 63 7.88 9.56 -2.25
N ASP A 64 8.76 10.47 -1.80
CA ASP A 64 8.40 11.67 -1.04
C ASP A 64 7.39 12.53 -1.82
N SER A 65 7.66 12.72 -3.12
CA SER A 65 6.82 13.51 -4.02
C SER A 65 5.48 12.85 -4.38
N LEU A 66 5.47 11.53 -4.54
CA LEU A 66 4.25 10.75 -4.77
C LEU A 66 3.33 10.71 -3.54
N LEU A 67 3.89 10.87 -2.34
CA LEU A 67 3.16 10.85 -1.08
C LEU A 67 2.84 12.26 -0.54
N ALA A 68 2.90 13.31 -1.36
CA ALA A 68 2.47 14.65 -0.94
C ALA A 68 1.01 14.65 -0.48
N HIS A 69 0.72 15.31 0.65
CA HIS A 69 -0.63 15.45 1.18
C HIS A 69 -1.51 16.25 0.21
N ASN A 70 -1.06 17.45 -0.12
CA ASN A 70 -1.71 18.32 -1.08
C ASN A 70 -1.65 17.68 -2.48
N PRO A 71 -2.79 17.31 -3.09
CA PRO A 71 -2.82 16.65 -4.39
C PRO A 71 -2.25 17.53 -5.50
N GLU A 72 -2.36 18.86 -5.41
CA GLU A 72 -1.79 19.80 -6.39
C GLU A 72 -0.26 19.79 -6.40
N LYS A 73 0.35 19.39 -5.28
CA LYS A 73 1.81 19.22 -5.16
C LYS A 73 2.26 17.78 -5.42
N ARG A 74 1.34 16.82 -5.43
CA ARG A 74 1.64 15.42 -5.69
C ARG A 74 2.02 15.25 -7.15
N TRP A 75 3.10 14.50 -7.40
CA TRP A 75 3.50 14.25 -8.77
C TRP A 75 2.46 13.41 -9.51
N SER A 76 2.15 13.86 -10.72
CA SER A 76 1.41 13.11 -11.72
C SER A 76 2.26 11.98 -12.30
N ALA A 77 1.62 11.05 -13.01
CA ALA A 77 2.30 9.87 -13.56
C ALA A 77 3.36 10.23 -14.61
N ASP A 78 3.05 11.16 -15.51
CA ASP A 78 3.98 11.71 -16.51
C ASP A 78 5.22 12.33 -15.86
N LYS A 79 5.03 13.13 -14.80
CA LYS A 79 6.14 13.72 -14.05
C LYS A 79 6.96 12.66 -13.33
N ALA A 80 6.30 11.67 -12.70
CA ALA A 80 6.97 10.60 -11.98
C ALA A 80 7.83 9.72 -12.89
N LEU A 81 7.39 9.46 -14.13
CA LEU A 81 8.15 8.70 -15.12
C LEU A 81 9.47 9.38 -15.55
N LEU A 82 9.57 10.70 -15.35
CA LEU A 82 10.77 11.49 -15.65
C LEU A 82 11.68 11.67 -14.42
N ALA A 83 11.42 10.99 -13.32
CA ALA A 83 12.22 11.11 -12.11
C ALA A 83 13.63 10.53 -12.31
N GLU A 84 14.62 11.22 -11.74
CA GLU A 84 16.05 10.81 -11.74
C GLU A 84 16.27 9.37 -11.26
N TYR A 85 15.40 8.87 -10.37
CA TYR A 85 15.46 7.50 -9.87
C TYR A 85 15.53 6.45 -11.00
N PHE A 86 14.80 6.66 -12.09
CA PHE A 86 14.79 5.71 -13.22
C PHE A 86 16.09 5.72 -14.04
N PHE A 87 16.99 6.66 -13.77
CA PHE A 87 18.30 6.78 -14.42
C PHE A 87 19.46 6.43 -13.48
N ASP A 88 19.17 6.08 -12.22
CA ASP A 88 20.17 5.58 -11.27
C ASP A 88 20.72 4.20 -11.67
N ASN A 89 21.93 3.89 -11.20
CA ASN A 89 22.51 2.55 -11.32
C ASN A 89 22.23 1.72 -10.06
N PRO A 90 21.81 0.45 -10.19
CA PRO A 90 21.45 -0.25 -11.43
C PRO A 90 20.07 0.17 -11.96
N THR A 91 19.96 0.44 -13.27
CA THR A 91 18.74 0.99 -13.89
C THR A 91 17.57 0.01 -13.88
N PHE A 92 17.84 -1.28 -14.06
CA PHE A 92 16.86 -2.34 -13.96
C PHE A 92 17.58 -3.66 -13.69
N LYS A 93 16.85 -4.64 -13.14
CA LYS A 93 17.36 -6.02 -13.06
C LYS A 93 17.26 -6.66 -14.45
N PRO A 94 18.35 -7.20 -15.02
CA PRO A 94 18.28 -7.90 -16.28
C PRO A 94 17.36 -9.13 -16.15
N ALA A 95 16.71 -9.51 -17.26
CA ALA A 95 15.75 -10.62 -17.27
C ALA A 95 16.33 -11.93 -16.73
N SER A 96 17.62 -12.17 -16.94
CA SER A 96 18.36 -13.34 -16.44
C SER A 96 18.46 -13.42 -14.91
N GLU A 97 18.33 -12.28 -14.21
CA GLU A 97 18.37 -12.19 -12.75
C GLU A 97 16.98 -12.18 -12.10
N LEU A 98 15.92 -12.13 -12.91
CA LEU A 98 14.56 -12.23 -12.41
C LEU A 98 14.31 -13.68 -11.96
N ASN A 99 13.89 -13.86 -10.71
CA ASN A 99 13.39 -15.14 -10.24
C ASN A 99 12.00 -15.40 -10.82
N MET A 100 11.93 -15.74 -12.12
CA MET A 100 10.68 -16.05 -12.84
C MET A 100 9.98 -17.33 -12.37
N LYS A 101 10.31 -17.83 -11.17
CA LYS A 101 9.49 -18.81 -10.45
C LYS A 101 8.26 -18.10 -9.89
N PHE A 102 7.38 -17.65 -10.78
CA PHE A 102 6.03 -17.29 -10.38
C PHE A 102 5.40 -18.58 -9.82
N GLY A 103 5.31 -18.70 -8.49
CA GLY A 103 4.74 -19.86 -7.81
C GLY A 103 3.23 -20.01 -8.01
N VAL A 104 2.68 -19.30 -9.01
CA VAL A 104 1.28 -19.24 -9.35
C VAL A 104 1.17 -19.15 -10.87
N GLU A 105 0.31 -19.98 -11.45
CA GLU A 105 -0.04 -19.92 -12.88
C GLU A 105 -0.80 -18.63 -13.23
N SER A 106 -1.42 -17.99 -12.24
CA SER A 106 -2.12 -16.72 -12.37
C SER A 106 -2.19 -16.03 -11.01
N ALA A 107 -1.96 -14.71 -11.00
CA ALA A 107 -2.07 -13.85 -9.83
C ALA A 107 -3.39 -13.05 -9.79
N HIS A 108 -4.32 -13.31 -10.72
CA HIS A 108 -5.60 -12.63 -10.73
C HIS A 108 -6.41 -12.98 -9.48
N GLU A 109 -6.94 -11.96 -8.80
CA GLU A 109 -7.63 -12.11 -7.52
C GLU A 109 -8.79 -13.11 -7.58
N TRP A 110 -9.53 -13.13 -8.70
CA TRP A 110 -10.67 -14.03 -8.88
C TRP A 110 -10.26 -15.50 -8.90
N GLU A 111 -9.11 -15.84 -9.49
CA GLU A 111 -8.58 -17.20 -9.57
C GLU A 111 -8.08 -17.68 -8.21
N ALA A 112 -7.39 -16.81 -7.47
CA ALA A 112 -6.96 -17.08 -6.10
C ALA A 112 -8.16 -17.35 -5.18
N ARG A 113 -9.22 -16.52 -5.28
CA ARG A 113 -10.46 -16.72 -4.52
C ARG A 113 -11.15 -18.04 -4.88
N LYS A 114 -11.19 -18.41 -6.16
CA LYS A 114 -11.77 -19.69 -6.61
C LYS A 114 -10.98 -20.89 -6.08
N LYS A 115 -9.65 -20.90 -6.25
CA LYS A 115 -8.76 -21.96 -5.73
C LYS A 115 -8.87 -22.09 -4.21
N HIS A 116 -8.97 -20.98 -3.47
CA HIS A 116 -9.15 -21.01 -2.02
C HIS A 116 -10.47 -21.66 -1.60
N LYS A 117 -11.59 -21.30 -2.26
CA LYS A 117 -12.91 -21.91 -2.01
C LYS A 117 -12.89 -23.42 -2.30
N GLU A 118 -12.30 -23.83 -3.42
CA GLU A 118 -12.16 -25.24 -3.79
C GLU A 118 -11.29 -26.01 -2.79
N MET A 119 -10.16 -25.44 -2.34
CA MET A 119 -9.32 -26.07 -1.32
C MET A 119 -10.04 -26.21 0.02
N MET A 120 -10.78 -25.18 0.46
CA MET A 120 -11.58 -25.27 1.69
C MET A 120 -12.68 -26.32 1.58
N ALA A 121 -13.40 -26.38 0.45
CA ALA A 121 -14.41 -27.41 0.20
C ALA A 121 -13.81 -28.82 0.22
N LYS A 122 -12.66 -29.03 -0.44
CA LYS A 122 -11.91 -30.30 -0.39
C LYS A 122 -11.48 -30.68 1.03
N LYS A 123 -10.96 -29.72 1.81
CA LYS A 123 -10.57 -29.95 3.21
C LYS A 123 -11.76 -30.31 4.11
N LEU A 124 -12.91 -29.69 3.90
CA LEU A 124 -14.13 -30.00 4.65
C LEU A 124 -14.70 -31.37 4.28
N ALA A 125 -14.76 -31.69 2.98
CA ALA A 125 -15.17 -33.01 2.50
C ALA A 125 -14.28 -34.12 3.05
N ALA A 126 -12.95 -33.93 3.07
CA ALA A 126 -12.00 -34.88 3.66
C ALA A 126 -12.18 -35.05 5.18
N ARG A 127 -12.79 -34.09 5.87
CA ARG A 127 -13.12 -34.14 7.32
C ARG A 127 -14.57 -34.56 7.59
N GLY A 128 -15.35 -34.91 6.55
CA GLY A 128 -16.76 -35.30 6.69
C GLY A 128 -17.70 -34.16 7.13
N LEU A 129 -17.28 -32.90 6.98
CA LEU A 129 -18.05 -31.72 7.38
C LEU A 129 -18.79 -31.12 6.17
N PRO A 130 -20.03 -30.63 6.35
CA PRO A 130 -20.79 -30.00 5.27
C PRO A 130 -20.13 -28.69 4.82
N ALA A 131 -20.32 -28.35 3.54
CA ALA A 131 -19.80 -27.11 2.98
C ALA A 131 -20.45 -25.88 3.64
N PRO A 132 -19.73 -24.76 3.82
CA PRO A 132 -20.29 -23.55 4.40
C PRO A 132 -21.38 -23.02 3.46
N GLY A 133 -22.62 -22.98 3.96
CA GLY A 133 -23.79 -22.54 3.21
C GLY A 133 -24.91 -23.58 3.08
N SER A 134 -24.69 -24.85 3.44
CA SER A 134 -25.76 -25.84 3.52
C SER A 134 -26.40 -25.89 4.91
N SER A 135 -27.07 -24.81 5.34
CA SER A 135 -28.03 -24.93 6.44
C SER A 135 -29.34 -25.46 5.86
N SER A 136 -29.65 -26.73 6.12
CA SER A 136 -30.97 -27.29 5.86
C SER A 136 -31.99 -26.56 6.73
N SER A 137 -32.84 -25.73 6.12
CA SER A 137 -34.01 -25.16 6.78
C SER A 137 -35.04 -26.27 7.01
N GLY A 138 -34.86 -27.02 8.09
CA GLY A 138 -35.85 -27.98 8.58
C GLY A 138 -36.97 -27.25 9.31
N ARG A 139 -37.94 -26.72 8.58
CA ARG A 139 -39.20 -26.22 9.16
C ARG A 139 -40.23 -27.35 9.09
N THR A 140 -40.27 -28.18 10.14
CA THR A 140 -41.37 -29.14 10.33
C THR A 140 -42.64 -28.38 10.69
N LYS A 141 -43.65 -28.43 9.82
CA LYS A 141 -45.03 -28.13 10.18
C LYS A 141 -45.64 -29.38 10.81
N SER A 142 -46.15 -29.24 12.04
CA SER A 142 -47.35 -29.91 12.57
C SER A 142 -47.84 -29.09 13.76
#